data_AF-A0A9D5FQ79-F1
#
_entry.id   AF-A0A9D5FQ79-F1
#
_cell.length_a   1.000
_cell.length_b   1.000
_cell.length_c   1.000
_cell.angle_alpha   90.00
_cell.angle_beta   90.00
_cell.angle_gamma   90.00
#
_symmetry.space_group_name_H-M   'P 1'
#
loop_
_entity.id
_entity.type
_entity.pdbx_description
1 polymer ?
#
loop_
_entity_poly.entity_id
_entity_poly.type
_entity_poly.pdbx_seq_one_letter_code
_entity_poly.pdbx_strand_id
1 'polypeptide(L)'
;MPSENQEKNSIDTHCKNECRGKTLQQQEFIQKVEEDIFDYIPPQKTILVFTPKWVIKEMADLLGKENPGCFDNPQKIFADLYMKSGQYITGIAKRLYNSNGLCKAFPDKEARIQHIFRHRVYGLAPTECIYRIAINYILDFNDTIHSLESEHLLRMADSQPAAKNGTMEQFLEHIF
;
A
#
# COMPACT_ATOMS: atom_id res chain seq x y z
N MET A 1 -13.96 9.20 -31.51
CA MET A 1 -14.15 10.47 -30.77
C MET A 1 -13.38 10.38 -29.46
N PRO A 2 -12.82 11.50 -28.95
CA PRO A 2 -11.58 11.50 -28.18
C PRO A 2 -11.76 11.29 -26.68
N SER A 3 -10.70 10.74 -26.06
CA SER A 3 -10.22 10.93 -24.68
C SER A 3 -11.09 10.49 -23.49
N GLU A 4 -11.07 9.18 -23.19
CA GLU A 4 -11.34 8.65 -21.83
C GLU A 4 -10.10 8.71 -20.90
N ASN A 5 -9.02 9.37 -21.32
CA ASN A 5 -7.76 9.44 -20.56
C ASN A 5 -7.66 10.69 -19.63
N GLN A 6 -8.73 11.44 -19.43
CA GLN A 6 -8.69 12.69 -18.64
C GLN A 6 -8.97 12.53 -17.14
N GLU A 7 -9.36 11.35 -16.67
CA GLU A 7 -9.71 11.14 -15.25
C GLU A 7 -8.72 10.25 -14.48
N LYS A 8 -7.51 10.03 -15.01
CA LYS A 8 -6.47 9.21 -14.35
C LYS A 8 -5.59 9.98 -13.34
N ASN A 9 -5.76 11.31 -13.23
CA ASN A 9 -4.89 12.19 -12.42
C ASN A 9 -5.63 12.99 -11.33
N SER A 10 -6.75 12.49 -10.80
CA SER A 10 -7.45 13.16 -9.67
C SER A 10 -6.94 12.73 -8.27
N ILE A 11 -5.69 12.28 -8.19
CA ILE A 11 -4.88 12.21 -6.97
C ILE A 11 -3.56 12.85 -7.44
N ASP A 12 -3.19 14.08 -7.10
CA ASP A 12 -3.19 14.64 -5.76
C ASP A 12 -2.96 16.18 -5.80
N THR A 13 -3.98 16.98 -5.51
CA THR A 13 -3.82 18.43 -5.28
C THR A 13 -2.97 18.73 -4.04
N HIS A 14 -2.72 17.75 -3.16
CA HIS A 14 -1.83 17.87 -2.01
C HIS A 14 -0.35 17.79 -2.43
N CYS A 15 0.01 16.89 -3.35
CA CYS A 15 1.34 16.83 -3.99
C CYS A 15 1.76 18.13 -4.69
N LYS A 16 0.79 18.96 -5.13
CA LYS A 16 1.06 20.32 -5.64
C LYS A 16 1.70 21.21 -4.58
N ASN A 17 1.34 21.02 -3.31
CA ASN A 17 1.85 21.79 -2.17
C ASN A 17 3.03 21.10 -1.47
N GLU A 18 3.19 19.78 -1.62
CA GLU A 18 4.29 19.00 -1.03
C GLU A 18 5.60 19.04 -1.84
N CYS A 19 5.59 19.54 -3.07
CA CYS A 19 6.82 19.84 -3.82
C CYS A 19 7.57 21.07 -3.26
N ARG A 20 7.74 21.14 -1.93
CA ARG A 20 8.48 22.19 -1.23
C ARG A 20 9.91 22.24 -1.77
N GLY A 21 10.31 23.41 -2.27
CA GLY A 21 11.66 23.66 -2.79
C GLY A 21 11.90 23.25 -4.26
N LYS A 22 10.89 22.73 -4.98
CA LYS A 22 11.01 22.41 -6.42
C LYS A 22 10.50 23.56 -7.29
N THR A 23 11.19 23.82 -8.40
CA THR A 23 10.74 24.84 -9.39
C THR A 23 9.47 24.38 -10.11
N LEU A 24 8.71 25.33 -10.67
CA LEU A 24 7.52 25.03 -11.48
C LEU A 24 7.81 24.02 -12.61
N GLN A 25 8.95 24.15 -13.29
CA GLN A 25 9.40 23.20 -14.31
C GLN A 25 9.64 21.79 -13.75
N GLN A 26 10.24 21.67 -12.57
CA GLN A 26 10.45 20.37 -11.93
C GLN A 26 9.12 19.73 -11.53
N GLN A 27 8.17 20.53 -11.05
CA GLN A 27 6.82 20.05 -10.71
C GLN A 27 6.08 19.55 -11.95
N GLU A 28 6.10 20.31 -13.05
CA GLU A 28 5.51 19.90 -14.32
C GLU A 28 6.17 18.65 -14.91
N PHE A 29 7.49 18.53 -14.79
CA PHE A 29 8.22 17.34 -15.23
C PHE A 29 7.79 16.11 -14.43
N ILE A 30 7.81 16.19 -13.09
CA ILE A 30 7.40 15.10 -12.20
C ILE A 30 5.96 14.65 -12.50
N GLN A 31 5.07 15.58 -12.83
CA GLN A 31 3.68 15.27 -13.17
C GLN A 31 3.50 14.58 -14.53
N LYS A 32 4.47 14.74 -15.45
CA LYS A 32 4.46 14.12 -16.78
C LYS A 32 5.18 12.77 -16.82
N VAL A 33 5.97 12.45 -15.80
CA VAL A 33 6.66 11.16 -15.71
C VAL A 33 5.65 10.08 -15.33
N GLU A 34 5.36 9.20 -16.28
CA GLU A 34 4.49 8.03 -16.06
C GLU A 34 5.25 6.84 -15.44
N GLU A 35 6.58 6.82 -15.60
CA GLU A 35 7.47 5.73 -15.17
C GLU A 35 7.85 5.88 -13.68
N ASP A 36 7.87 4.79 -12.95
CA ASP A 36 8.35 4.76 -11.57
C ASP A 36 9.86 4.48 -11.50
N ILE A 37 10.56 5.00 -10.49
CA ILE A 37 11.97 4.68 -10.26
C ILE A 37 12.21 3.16 -10.12
N PHE A 38 11.24 2.41 -9.59
CA PHE A 38 11.28 0.95 -9.48
C PHE A 38 11.18 0.24 -10.83
N ASP A 39 10.62 0.87 -11.87
CA ASP A 39 10.53 0.27 -13.21
C ASP A 39 11.91 0.15 -13.88
N TYR A 40 12.89 0.94 -13.42
CA TYR A 40 14.28 0.85 -13.86
C TYR A 40 15.10 -0.20 -13.11
N ILE A 41 14.51 -0.88 -12.09
CA ILE A 41 15.19 -1.97 -11.40
C ILE A 41 15.06 -3.24 -12.26
N PRO A 42 16.16 -3.76 -12.84
CA PRO A 42 16.08 -4.95 -13.66
C PRO A 42 15.69 -6.17 -12.81
N PRO A 43 15.08 -7.20 -13.43
CA PRO A 43 14.83 -8.47 -12.75
C PRO A 43 16.12 -9.01 -12.12
N GLN A 44 16.09 -9.21 -10.80
CA GLN A 44 17.24 -9.70 -10.06
C GLN A 44 17.35 -11.22 -10.23
N LYS A 45 18.58 -11.75 -10.27
CA LYS A 45 18.83 -13.21 -10.28
C LYS A 45 18.59 -13.88 -8.92
N THR A 46 17.96 -13.16 -7.99
CA THR A 46 17.67 -13.60 -6.63
C THR A 46 16.15 -13.64 -6.43
N ILE A 47 15.71 -14.15 -5.28
CA ILE A 47 14.29 -14.13 -4.88
C ILE A 47 13.75 -12.71 -4.58
N LEU A 48 14.56 -11.66 -4.77
CA LEU A 48 14.20 -10.27 -4.53
C LEU A 48 13.66 -9.67 -5.83
N VAL A 49 12.43 -10.05 -6.16
CA VAL A 49 11.67 -9.48 -7.28
C VAL A 49 10.83 -8.32 -6.76
N PHE A 50 10.88 -7.18 -7.46
CA PHE A 50 9.94 -6.08 -7.26
C PHE A 50 8.71 -6.32 -8.11
N THR A 51 7.54 -6.37 -7.48
CA THR A 51 6.26 -6.41 -8.21
C THR A 51 6.01 -5.02 -8.82
N PRO A 52 5.91 -4.88 -10.15
CA PRO A 52 5.61 -3.61 -10.77
C PRO A 52 4.24 -3.08 -10.34
N LYS A 53 4.08 -1.74 -10.30
CA LYS A 53 2.82 -1.11 -9.85
C LYS A 53 1.60 -1.49 -10.68
N TRP A 54 1.78 -1.67 -11.99
CA TRP A 54 0.68 -2.07 -12.88
C TRP A 54 0.15 -3.47 -12.53
N VAL A 55 1.04 -4.39 -12.14
CA VAL A 55 0.66 -5.74 -11.67
C VAL A 55 -0.14 -5.64 -10.38
N ILE A 56 0.30 -4.82 -9.42
CA ILE A 56 -0.42 -4.62 -8.15
C ILE A 56 -1.82 -4.06 -8.41
N LYS A 57 -1.94 -3.10 -9.33
CA LYS A 57 -3.24 -2.55 -9.74
C LYS A 57 -4.13 -3.63 -10.34
N GLU A 58 -3.60 -4.44 -11.25
CA GLU A 58 -4.33 -5.55 -11.86
C GLU A 58 -4.79 -6.58 -10.82
N MET A 59 -3.91 -6.97 -9.88
CA MET A 59 -4.26 -7.85 -8.76
C MET A 59 -5.40 -7.29 -7.92
N ALA A 60 -5.37 -5.99 -7.59
CA ALA A 60 -6.43 -5.34 -6.82
C ALA A 60 -7.75 -5.25 -7.61
N ASP A 61 -7.68 -4.98 -8.92
CA ASP A 61 -8.86 -4.93 -9.78
C ASP A 61 -9.50 -6.32 -9.94
N LEU A 62 -8.70 -7.37 -10.10
CA LEU A 62 -9.18 -8.77 -10.11
C LEU A 62 -9.82 -9.16 -8.77
N LEU A 63 -9.16 -8.84 -7.64
CA LEU A 63 -9.70 -9.08 -6.31
C LEU A 63 -11.07 -8.40 -6.11
N GLY A 64 -11.23 -7.18 -6.60
CA GLY A 64 -12.49 -6.44 -6.56
C GLY A 64 -13.58 -7.03 -7.46
N LYS A 65 -13.20 -7.61 -8.60
CA LYS A 65 -14.13 -8.32 -9.50
C LYS A 65 -14.62 -9.63 -8.88
N GLU A 66 -13.71 -10.40 -8.29
CA GLU A 66 -14.05 -11.67 -7.61
C GLU A 66 -14.86 -11.44 -6.34
N ASN A 67 -14.63 -10.32 -5.65
CA ASN A 67 -15.31 -9.96 -4.41
C ASN A 67 -15.94 -8.57 -4.50
N PRO A 68 -17.08 -8.42 -5.20
CA PRO A 68 -17.71 -7.11 -5.39
C PRO A 68 -17.96 -6.37 -4.08
N GLY A 69 -17.56 -5.09 -4.03
CA GLY A 69 -17.72 -4.23 -2.87
C GLY A 69 -16.72 -4.48 -1.72
N CYS A 70 -15.72 -5.36 -1.88
CA CYS A 70 -14.76 -5.66 -0.81
C CYS A 70 -13.99 -4.42 -0.33
N PHE A 71 -13.66 -3.50 -1.23
CA PHE A 71 -12.96 -2.25 -0.89
C PHE A 71 -13.85 -1.16 -0.30
N ASP A 72 -15.17 -1.26 -0.47
CA ASP A 72 -16.14 -0.31 0.09
C ASP A 72 -16.64 -0.71 1.49
N ASN A 73 -16.34 -1.95 1.93
CA ASN A 73 -16.76 -2.44 3.23
C ASN A 73 -15.71 -2.11 4.31
N PRO A 74 -16.05 -1.28 5.33
CA PRO A 74 -15.11 -0.87 6.38
C PRO A 74 -14.71 -1.99 7.35
N GLN A 75 -15.32 -3.18 7.23
CA GLN A 75 -15.03 -4.36 8.05
C GLN A 75 -14.20 -5.42 7.33
N LYS A 76 -13.94 -5.28 6.02
CA LYS A 76 -13.05 -6.20 5.31
C LYS A 76 -11.60 -5.98 5.70
N ILE A 77 -10.83 -7.04 5.68
CA ILE A 77 -9.42 -7.08 6.06
C ILE A 77 -8.62 -7.60 4.87
N PHE A 78 -7.44 -7.03 4.67
CA PHE A 78 -6.52 -7.39 3.61
C PHE A 78 -5.16 -7.69 4.23
N ALA A 79 -4.47 -8.69 3.71
CA ALA A 79 -3.21 -9.14 4.28
C ALA A 79 -2.17 -9.46 3.21
N ASP A 80 -0.91 -9.14 3.51
CA ASP A 80 0.27 -9.66 2.82
C ASP A 80 1.15 -10.37 3.84
N LEU A 81 1.07 -11.69 3.87
CA LEU A 81 1.75 -12.50 4.88
C LEU A 81 3.22 -12.80 4.53
N TYR A 82 3.77 -12.18 3.47
CA TYR A 82 5.17 -12.30 3.10
C TYR A 82 5.67 -11.06 2.34
N MET A 83 5.52 -9.90 2.98
CA MET A 83 5.93 -8.61 2.44
C MET A 83 7.43 -8.54 2.17
N LYS A 84 7.77 -7.87 1.06
CA LYS A 84 9.12 -7.35 0.79
C LYS A 84 9.17 -5.86 1.05
N SER A 85 9.15 -5.04 0.00
CA SER A 85 9.15 -3.57 0.10
C SER A 85 7.79 -2.97 0.51
N GLY A 86 6.73 -3.78 0.63
CA GLY A 86 5.42 -3.27 1.07
C GLY A 86 4.53 -2.70 -0.05
N GLN A 87 4.96 -2.76 -1.32
CA GLN A 87 4.22 -2.17 -2.44
C GLN A 87 2.77 -2.65 -2.57
N TYR A 88 2.51 -3.95 -2.33
CA TYR A 88 1.16 -4.50 -2.43
C TYR A 88 0.23 -3.90 -1.37
N ILE A 89 0.65 -3.88 -0.09
CA ILE A 89 -0.10 -3.23 1.00
C ILE A 89 -0.34 -1.76 0.73
N THR A 90 0.67 -1.03 0.22
CA THR A 90 0.50 0.37 -0.19
C THR A 90 -0.56 0.53 -1.30
N GLY A 91 -0.57 -0.38 -2.29
CA GLY A 91 -1.58 -0.40 -3.35
C GLY A 91 -2.99 -0.62 -2.82
N ILE A 92 -3.17 -1.59 -1.91
CA ILE A 92 -4.45 -1.88 -1.26
C ILE A 92 -4.89 -0.70 -0.38
N ALA A 93 -3.99 -0.14 0.44
CA ALA A 93 -4.28 1.02 1.28
C ALA A 93 -4.75 2.21 0.45
N LYS A 94 -4.10 2.48 -0.70
CA LYS A 94 -4.54 3.52 -1.65
C LYS A 94 -5.91 3.23 -2.24
N ARG A 95 -6.22 1.97 -2.57
CA ARG A 95 -7.54 1.59 -3.09
C ARG A 95 -8.64 1.79 -2.04
N LEU A 96 -8.37 1.40 -0.79
CA LEU A 96 -9.27 1.59 0.36
C LEU A 96 -9.49 3.08 0.66
N TYR A 97 -8.42 3.86 0.72
CA TYR A 97 -8.49 5.30 1.03
C TYR A 97 -9.40 6.07 0.06
N ASN A 98 -9.40 5.67 -1.21
CA ASN A 98 -10.18 6.30 -2.28
C ASN A 98 -11.53 5.59 -2.55
N SER A 99 -11.89 4.55 -1.80
CA SER A 99 -13.15 3.84 -2.04
C SER A 99 -14.35 4.69 -1.58
N ASN A 100 -15.45 4.62 -2.30
CA ASN A 100 -16.64 5.42 -1.99
C ASN A 100 -17.22 5.05 -0.63
N GLY A 101 -17.18 3.76 -0.28
CA GLY A 101 -17.66 3.25 1.00
C GLY A 101 -16.85 3.77 2.18
N LEU A 102 -15.52 3.71 2.12
CA LEU A 102 -14.67 4.24 3.20
C LEU A 102 -14.68 5.76 3.22
N CYS A 103 -14.78 6.43 2.07
CA CYS A 103 -14.95 7.89 2.03
C CYS A 103 -16.19 8.35 2.81
N LYS A 104 -17.30 7.60 2.69
CA LYS A 104 -18.55 7.91 3.40
C LYS A 104 -18.49 7.53 4.88
N ALA A 105 -17.89 6.38 5.19
CA ALA A 105 -17.78 5.90 6.58
C ALA A 105 -16.79 6.74 7.41
N PHE A 106 -15.71 7.21 6.78
CA PHE A 106 -14.67 8.04 7.40
C PHE A 106 -14.43 9.29 6.55
N PRO A 107 -15.29 10.32 6.64
CA PRO A 107 -15.15 11.54 5.83
C PRO A 107 -13.84 12.28 6.08
N ASP A 108 -13.35 12.26 7.32
CA ASP A 108 -12.05 12.80 7.68
C ASP A 108 -10.91 11.93 7.10
N LYS A 109 -9.95 12.59 6.44
CA LYS A 109 -8.87 11.91 5.71
C LYS A 109 -7.87 11.24 6.66
N GLU A 110 -7.56 11.90 7.76
CA GLU A 110 -6.59 11.41 8.73
C GLU A 110 -7.15 10.19 9.47
N ALA A 111 -8.37 10.30 10.01
CA ALA A 111 -9.09 9.21 10.65
C ALA A 111 -9.23 8.00 9.72
N ARG A 112 -9.44 8.23 8.41
CA ARG A 112 -9.51 7.15 7.43
C ARG A 112 -8.18 6.42 7.24
N ILE A 113 -7.07 7.15 7.12
CA ILE A 113 -5.73 6.54 7.02
C ILE A 113 -5.42 5.76 8.30
N GLN A 114 -5.69 6.35 9.46
CA GLN A 114 -5.52 5.68 10.76
C GLN A 114 -6.36 4.39 10.81
N HIS A 115 -7.64 4.43 10.45
CA HIS A 115 -8.50 3.24 10.42
C HIS A 115 -7.96 2.14 9.50
N ILE A 116 -7.47 2.52 8.31
CA ILE A 116 -6.89 1.56 7.34
C ILE A 116 -5.71 0.83 7.98
N PHE A 117 -4.72 1.54 8.51
CA PHE A 117 -3.50 0.93 9.04
C PHE A 117 -3.66 0.27 10.41
N ARG A 118 -4.59 0.76 11.25
CA ARG A 118 -4.86 0.18 12.57
C ARG A 118 -5.72 -1.08 12.54
N HIS A 119 -6.54 -1.24 11.50
CA HIS A 119 -7.58 -2.28 11.54
C HIS A 119 -7.78 -3.08 10.25
N ARG A 120 -7.34 -2.57 9.09
CA ARG A 120 -7.75 -3.13 7.78
C ARG A 120 -6.63 -3.83 7.04
N VAL A 121 -5.38 -3.37 7.18
CA VAL A 121 -4.23 -3.93 6.45
C VAL A 121 -3.26 -4.61 7.41
N TYR A 122 -3.01 -5.89 7.15
CA TYR A 122 -2.07 -6.72 7.90
C TYR A 122 -0.86 -7.04 7.03
N GLY A 123 0.31 -7.12 7.65
CA GLY A 123 1.53 -7.38 6.91
C GLY A 123 2.57 -8.11 7.72
N LEU A 124 3.23 -9.11 7.14
CA LEU A 124 4.38 -9.78 7.74
C LEU A 124 5.62 -9.63 6.88
N ALA A 125 6.71 -9.16 7.46
CA ALA A 125 8.02 -9.13 6.81
C ALA A 125 8.97 -10.12 7.51
N PRO A 126 9.70 -10.98 6.77
CA PRO A 126 10.38 -12.13 7.35
C PRO A 126 11.70 -11.80 8.08
N THR A 127 12.33 -10.66 7.77
CA THR A 127 13.60 -10.26 8.38
C THR A 127 13.59 -8.80 8.78
N GLU A 128 14.42 -8.42 9.74
CA GLU A 128 14.50 -7.04 10.22
C GLU A 128 14.82 -6.03 9.11
N CYS A 129 15.77 -6.37 8.23
CA CYS A 129 16.13 -5.50 7.11
C CYS A 129 14.92 -5.25 6.19
N ILE A 130 14.18 -6.30 5.82
CA ILE A 130 13.01 -6.19 4.97
C ILE A 130 11.89 -5.44 5.69
N TYR A 131 11.66 -5.74 6.97
CA TYR A 131 10.66 -5.07 7.78
C TYR A 131 10.91 -3.57 7.85
N ARG A 132 12.15 -3.14 8.14
CA ARG A 132 12.50 -1.71 8.19
C ARG A 132 12.32 -1.02 6.84
N ILE A 133 12.67 -1.68 5.73
CA ILE A 133 12.42 -1.16 4.39
C ILE A 133 10.92 -0.99 4.14
N ALA A 134 10.11 -2.00 4.49
CA ALA A 134 8.67 -1.97 4.31
C ALA A 134 8.01 -0.87 5.15
N ILE A 135 8.34 -0.78 6.43
CA ILE A 135 7.81 0.25 7.33
C ILE A 135 8.16 1.64 6.82
N ASN A 136 9.42 1.87 6.44
CA ASN A 136 9.82 3.18 5.91
C ASN A 136 9.07 3.50 4.61
N TYR A 137 8.92 2.52 3.71
CA TYR A 137 8.18 2.71 2.47
C TYR A 137 6.67 2.93 2.67
N ILE A 138 6.06 2.37 3.72
CA ILE A 138 4.62 2.46 3.92
C ILE A 138 4.24 3.67 4.79
N LEU A 139 5.03 3.97 5.83
CA LEU A 139 4.62 4.86 6.92
C LEU A 139 5.43 6.16 7.04
N ASP A 140 6.64 6.24 6.46
CA ASP A 140 7.59 7.36 6.65
C ASP A 140 7.24 8.65 5.86
N PHE A 141 6.03 8.72 5.29
CA PHE A 141 5.62 9.82 4.41
C PHE A 141 4.75 10.88 5.10
N ASN A 142 4.43 10.75 6.40
CA ASN A 142 3.58 11.71 7.07
C ASN A 142 3.91 11.83 8.56
N ASP A 143 4.19 13.05 9.02
CA ASP A 143 4.44 13.37 10.44
C ASP A 143 3.27 12.95 11.34
N THR A 144 2.05 12.96 10.78
CA THR A 144 0.83 12.51 11.44
C THR A 144 0.78 10.97 11.59
N ILE A 145 1.42 10.23 10.69
CA ILE A 145 1.56 8.76 10.73
C ILE A 145 2.67 8.35 11.71
N HIS A 146 3.60 9.22 12.11
CA HIS A 146 4.53 8.91 13.21
C HIS A 146 3.81 8.65 14.54
N SER A 147 2.58 9.15 14.72
CA SER A 147 1.72 8.76 15.86
C SER A 147 1.17 7.32 15.78
N LEU A 148 1.41 6.61 14.67
CA LEU A 148 0.98 5.22 14.42
C LEU A 148 2.10 4.18 14.64
N GLU A 149 3.30 4.58 15.07
CA GLU A 149 4.42 3.65 15.32
C GLU A 149 4.05 2.49 16.25
N SER A 150 3.06 2.67 17.14
CA SER A 150 2.59 1.64 18.06
C SER A 150 1.26 0.97 17.68
N GLU A 151 0.56 1.42 16.62
CA GLU A 151 -0.84 0.99 16.37
C GLU A 151 -1.09 0.33 15.01
N HIS A 152 -0.11 0.31 14.09
CA HIS A 152 -0.29 -0.41 12.83
C HIS A 152 -0.24 -1.94 13.00
N LEU A 153 -0.70 -2.68 11.99
CA LEU A 153 -0.73 -4.16 11.97
C LEU A 153 0.31 -4.79 11.03
N LEU A 154 1.38 -4.06 10.77
CA LEU A 154 2.58 -4.58 10.11
C LEU A 154 3.54 -5.15 11.18
N ARG A 155 4.02 -6.38 11.01
CA ARG A 155 4.89 -7.09 11.97
C ARG A 155 6.09 -7.72 11.29
N MET A 156 7.17 -7.86 12.05
CA MET A 156 8.33 -8.66 11.65
C MET A 156 8.13 -10.11 12.10
N ALA A 157 7.84 -11.00 11.16
CA ALA A 157 7.72 -12.44 11.43
C ALA A 157 7.89 -13.23 10.12
N ASP A 158 8.64 -14.33 10.17
CA ASP A 158 8.77 -15.25 9.03
C ASP A 158 7.65 -16.29 9.06
N SER A 159 6.66 -16.11 8.19
CA SER A 159 5.52 -17.02 8.03
C SER A 159 5.86 -18.29 7.24
N GLN A 160 7.03 -18.34 6.57
CA GLN A 160 7.35 -19.44 5.66
C GLN A 160 7.38 -20.82 6.36
N PRO A 161 7.95 -21.00 7.55
CA PRO A 161 7.91 -22.29 8.25
C PRO A 161 6.49 -22.73 8.58
N ALA A 162 5.65 -21.80 9.06
CA ALA A 162 4.25 -22.08 9.40
C ALA A 162 3.42 -22.44 8.16
N ALA A 163 3.66 -21.76 7.03
CA ALA A 163 3.02 -22.08 5.75
C ALA A 163 3.39 -23.49 5.26
N LYS A 164 4.66 -23.89 5.38
CA LYS A 164 5.13 -25.24 4.99
C LYS A 164 4.56 -26.34 5.87
N ASN A 165 4.39 -26.06 7.17
CA ASN A 165 3.94 -27.04 8.16
C ASN A 165 2.41 -27.07 8.33
N GLY A 166 1.67 -26.18 7.65
CA GLY A 166 0.22 -26.07 7.79
C GLY A 166 -0.23 -25.48 9.13
N THR A 167 0.63 -24.76 9.84
CA THR A 167 0.37 -24.18 11.17
C THR A 167 0.15 -22.67 11.14
N MET A 168 -0.34 -22.14 10.01
CA MET A 168 -0.50 -20.69 9.80
C MET A 168 -1.49 -20.05 10.77
N GLU A 169 -2.58 -20.73 11.12
CA GLU A 169 -3.59 -20.21 12.04
C GLU A 169 -2.98 -19.92 13.42
N GLN A 170 -2.36 -20.93 14.04
CA GLN A 170 -1.65 -20.82 15.32
C GLN A 170 -0.54 -19.77 15.28
N PHE A 171 0.17 -19.69 14.16
CA PHE A 171 1.21 -18.69 13.98
C PHE A 171 0.65 -17.27 13.95
N LEU A 172 -0.47 -17.04 13.25
CA LEU A 172 -1.09 -15.71 13.17
C LEU A 172 -1.70 -15.29 14.51
N GLU A 173 -2.34 -16.20 15.25
CA GLU A 173 -2.85 -15.96 16.61
C GLU A 173 -1.75 -15.57 17.61
N HIS A 174 -0.53 -16.07 17.40
CA HIS A 174 0.60 -15.69 18.25
C HIS A 174 1.14 -14.28 17.91
N ILE A 175 0.97 -13.82 16.68
CA ILE A 175 1.55 -12.58 16.17
C ILE A 175 0.59 -11.37 16.31
N PHE A 176 -0.72 -11.59 16.15
CA PHE A 176 -1.77 -10.56 16.13
C PHE A 176 -2.80 -10.78 17.22
#